data_AF-A0AAQ2C3N6-F1
#
_entry.id   AF-A0AAQ2C3N6-F1
#
_cell.length_a   1.000
_cell.length_b   1.000
_cell.length_c   1.000
_cell.angle_alpha   90.00
_cell.angle_beta   90.00
_cell.angle_gamma   90.00
#
_symmetry.space_group_name_H-M   'P 1'
#
loop_
_entity.id
_entity.type
_entity.pdbx_description
1 polymer ?
#
loop_
_entity_poly.entity_id
_entity_poly.type
_entity_poly.pdbx_seq_one_letter_code
_entity_poly.pdbx_strand_id
1 'polypeptide(L)'
;MSRSTRLPPPEPRRSRRDISNEGGTVSNSGVKINGLNGNGLNPKIRRSLSSLLGELPGQIGALVQAELQAFKAEMADKAKNVGFGVALFVVAGVLAFFATGVLVAVAVIALALVLPLWLAGLLVALAMLLIAFLLALLGRNRVKAGTATDPNGLTASIRRDVDVFKGVGDYEH
;
A
#
# COMPACT_ATOMS: atom_id res chain seq x y z
N MET A 1 25.58 16.39 39.81
CA MET A 1 24.62 15.30 40.11
C MET A 1 24.86 14.18 39.13
N SER A 2 25.51 13.11 39.58
CA SER A 2 25.78 11.89 38.81
C SER A 2 24.65 10.88 39.02
N ARG A 3 24.17 10.20 37.97
CA ARG A 3 24.18 8.71 37.86
C ARG A 3 23.26 8.12 36.78
N SER A 4 23.85 7.13 36.11
CA SER A 4 23.31 5.81 35.76
C SER A 4 22.31 5.69 34.61
N THR A 5 22.88 5.49 33.42
CA THR A 5 22.42 4.51 32.44
C THR A 5 22.06 3.17 33.11
N ARG A 6 20.85 2.68 32.90
CA ARG A 6 20.47 1.29 33.21
C ARG A 6 20.14 0.56 31.92
N LEU A 7 20.94 -0.46 31.61
CA LEU A 7 20.63 -1.47 30.60
C LEU A 7 19.54 -2.41 31.17
N PRO A 8 18.52 -2.80 30.38
CA PRO A 8 17.62 -3.88 30.76
C PRO A 8 18.30 -5.27 30.63
N PRO A 9 17.92 -6.25 31.48
CA PRO A 9 18.45 -7.61 31.46
C PRO A 9 17.91 -8.46 30.28
N PRO A 10 18.63 -9.47 29.79
CA PRO A 10 18.12 -10.43 28.81
C PRO A 10 17.29 -11.54 29.48
N GLU A 11 16.16 -11.91 28.89
CA GLU A 11 15.27 -13.00 29.34
C GLU A 11 15.04 -14.07 28.25
N PRO A 12 14.53 -15.28 28.60
CA PRO A 12 15.24 -16.53 28.35
C PRO A 12 14.73 -17.33 27.14
N ARG A 13 15.61 -18.19 26.62
CA ARG A 13 15.31 -19.20 25.59
C ARG A 13 14.23 -20.17 26.10
N ARG A 14 13.06 -20.21 25.45
CA ARG A 14 12.07 -21.25 25.70
C ARG A 14 12.36 -22.52 24.90
N SER A 15 12.63 -23.53 25.71
CA SER A 15 12.71 -24.97 25.49
C SER A 15 11.82 -25.55 24.39
N ARG A 16 12.51 -26.17 23.44
CA ARG A 16 12.19 -27.42 22.73
C ARG A 16 11.07 -28.23 23.40
N ARG A 17 9.93 -28.36 22.71
CA ARG A 17 8.98 -29.45 22.97
C ARG A 17 9.32 -30.61 22.04
N ASP A 18 10.06 -31.57 22.59
CA ASP A 18 9.98 -32.96 22.16
C ASP A 18 8.58 -33.47 22.54
N ILE A 19 7.82 -33.88 21.54
CA ILE A 19 6.71 -34.82 21.69
C ILE A 19 6.96 -35.93 20.67
N SER A 20 7.74 -36.89 21.13
CA SER A 20 7.76 -38.27 20.67
C SER A 20 6.46 -38.98 21.07
N ASN A 21 6.25 -40.16 20.49
CA ASN A 21 5.14 -41.10 20.69
C ASN A 21 3.86 -40.73 19.90
N GLU A 22 3.24 -41.58 19.09
CA GLU A 22 3.09 -43.02 19.19
C GLU A 22 2.97 -43.70 17.82
N GLY A 23 3.59 -44.87 17.70
CA GLY A 23 3.32 -45.82 16.64
C GLY A 23 1.95 -46.47 16.83
N GLY A 24 1.17 -46.51 15.76
CA GLY A 24 -0.06 -47.30 15.63
C GLY A 24 0.05 -48.17 14.38
N THR A 25 0.43 -49.42 14.59
CA THR A 25 0.50 -50.48 13.58
C THR A 25 -0.90 -50.92 13.13
N VAL A 26 -1.03 -51.06 11.81
CA VAL A 26 -1.76 -52.13 11.10
C VAL A 26 -3.26 -52.32 11.41
N SER A 27 -4.09 -52.05 10.39
CA SER A 27 -5.28 -52.86 10.15
C SER A 27 -5.40 -53.18 8.66
N ASN A 28 -4.94 -54.38 8.33
CA ASN A 28 -5.12 -55.09 7.07
C ASN A 28 -6.58 -55.53 6.98
N SER A 29 -7.35 -54.93 6.07
CA SER A 29 -8.70 -55.38 5.74
C SER A 29 -8.76 -55.89 4.31
N GLY A 30 -8.77 -57.23 4.20
CA GLY A 30 -9.60 -57.99 3.25
C GLY A 30 -9.50 -57.59 1.77
N VAL A 31 -8.47 -58.10 1.10
CA VAL A 31 -8.49 -58.28 -0.36
C VAL A 31 -9.59 -59.30 -0.73
N LYS A 32 -10.70 -58.83 -1.29
CA LYS A 32 -11.65 -59.66 -2.06
C LYS A 32 -11.39 -59.42 -3.56
N ILE A 33 -10.58 -60.30 -4.16
CA ILE A 33 -10.44 -60.37 -5.63
C ILE A 33 -11.60 -61.20 -6.18
N ASN A 34 -12.59 -60.53 -6.77
CA ASN A 34 -13.66 -61.19 -7.49
C ASN A 34 -13.49 -60.95 -8.99
N GLY A 35 -13.28 -62.05 -9.71
CA GLY A 35 -13.82 -62.29 -11.04
C GLY A 35 -13.52 -61.28 -12.14
N LEU A 36 -12.54 -61.64 -12.97
CA LEU A 36 -12.36 -61.12 -14.32
C LEU A 36 -13.60 -61.42 -15.18
N ASN A 37 -14.29 -60.39 -15.70
CA ASN A 37 -14.99 -60.53 -16.97
C ASN A 37 -15.28 -59.20 -17.68
N GLY A 38 -14.98 -59.16 -18.98
CA GLY A 38 -15.67 -58.30 -19.95
C GLY A 38 -15.05 -56.93 -20.25
N ASN A 39 -14.16 -56.89 -21.24
CA ASN A 39 -13.81 -55.67 -21.96
C ASN A 39 -15.05 -55.00 -22.56
N GLY A 40 -15.30 -53.75 -22.17
CA GLY A 40 -16.33 -52.88 -22.71
C GLY A 40 -16.07 -51.43 -22.30
N LEU A 41 -14.95 -50.86 -22.76
CA LEU A 41 -14.63 -49.44 -22.89
C LEU A 41 -15.39 -48.50 -21.92
N ASN A 42 -14.95 -48.39 -20.67
CA ASN A 42 -15.39 -47.34 -19.76
C ASN A 42 -14.54 -46.08 -19.98
N PRO A 43 -15.07 -44.97 -20.53
CA PRO A 43 -14.31 -43.74 -20.74
C PRO A 43 -14.17 -42.95 -19.41
N LYS A 44 -13.49 -43.53 -18.42
CA LYS A 44 -13.17 -42.88 -17.13
C LYS A 44 -11.75 -42.34 -17.05
N ILE A 45 -11.08 -42.13 -18.19
CA ILE A 45 -9.72 -41.54 -18.26
C ILE A 45 -9.73 -40.13 -18.89
N ARG A 46 -10.88 -39.45 -18.90
CA ARG A 46 -10.96 -38.00 -19.19
C ARG A 46 -11.59 -37.21 -18.03
N ARG A 47 -11.24 -37.55 -16.80
CA ARG A 47 -11.56 -36.74 -15.62
C ARG A 47 -10.50 -36.97 -14.54
N SER A 48 -9.29 -36.49 -14.77
CA SER A 48 -8.20 -36.58 -13.78
C SER A 48 -7.00 -35.66 -14.00
N LEU A 49 -6.90 -34.94 -15.13
CA LEU A 49 -6.06 -33.72 -15.20
C LEU A 49 -6.88 -32.48 -14.79
N SER A 50 -8.15 -32.42 -15.21
CA SER A 50 -9.08 -31.38 -14.82
C SER A 50 -9.51 -31.44 -13.35
N SER A 51 -9.35 -32.57 -12.64
CA SER A 51 -9.61 -32.63 -11.19
C SER A 51 -8.41 -32.21 -10.33
N LEU A 52 -7.18 -32.42 -10.79
CA LEU A 52 -5.96 -31.93 -10.10
C LEU A 52 -5.75 -30.42 -10.33
N LEU A 53 -6.04 -29.93 -11.54
CA LEU A 53 -6.12 -28.49 -11.84
C LEU A 53 -7.30 -27.80 -11.14
N GLY A 54 -8.29 -28.55 -10.64
CA GLY A 54 -9.45 -28.03 -9.91
C GLY A 54 -9.19 -27.75 -8.42
N GLU A 55 -8.16 -28.35 -7.82
CA GLU A 55 -7.84 -28.20 -6.39
C GLU A 55 -6.67 -27.21 -6.11
N LEU A 56 -5.83 -26.93 -7.12
CA LEU A 56 -4.78 -25.90 -7.06
C LEU A 56 -5.28 -24.45 -6.89
N PRO A 57 -6.40 -24.01 -7.51
CA PRO A 57 -6.89 -22.63 -7.39
C PRO A 57 -7.27 -22.26 -5.95
N GLY A 58 -7.75 -23.24 -5.17
CA GLY A 58 -8.15 -23.03 -3.77
C GLY A 58 -6.96 -22.71 -2.84
N GLN A 59 -5.79 -23.32 -3.08
CA GLN A 59 -4.60 -23.11 -2.25
C GLN A 59 -3.91 -21.78 -2.56
N ILE A 60 -3.85 -21.40 -3.85
CA ILE A 60 -3.34 -20.09 -4.27
C ILE A 60 -4.27 -18.99 -3.73
N GLY A 61 -5.59 -19.18 -3.80
CA GLY A 61 -6.56 -18.26 -3.22
C GLY A 61 -6.40 -18.08 -1.71
N ALA A 62 -6.20 -19.17 -0.97
CA ALA A 62 -5.98 -19.13 0.48
C ALA A 62 -4.68 -18.40 0.86
N LEU A 63 -3.60 -18.59 0.09
CA LEU A 63 -2.32 -17.93 0.34
C LEU A 63 -2.39 -16.42 0.02
N VAL A 64 -3.00 -16.05 -1.11
CA VAL A 64 -3.27 -14.64 -1.45
C VAL A 64 -4.16 -13.98 -0.40
N GLN A 65 -5.18 -14.68 0.09
CA GLN A 65 -6.06 -14.15 1.13
C GLN A 65 -5.34 -13.99 2.48
N ALA A 66 -4.34 -14.84 2.78
CA ALA A 66 -3.49 -14.70 3.95
C ALA A 66 -2.52 -13.50 3.82
N GLU A 67 -1.88 -13.35 2.65
CA GLU A 67 -1.01 -12.20 2.34
C GLU A 67 -1.77 -10.88 2.41
N LEU A 68 -2.99 -10.85 1.86
CA LEU A 68 -3.87 -9.68 1.93
C LEU A 68 -4.34 -9.37 3.34
N GLN A 69 -4.56 -10.37 4.19
CA GLN A 69 -4.91 -10.15 5.59
C GLN A 69 -3.73 -9.61 6.39
N ALA A 70 -2.52 -10.12 6.15
CA ALA A 70 -1.29 -9.61 6.75
C ALA A 70 -1.03 -8.15 6.32
N PHE A 71 -1.14 -7.87 5.01
CA PHE A 71 -1.03 -6.52 4.46
C PHE A 71 -2.11 -5.59 5.01
N LYS A 72 -3.36 -6.05 5.12
CA LYS A 72 -4.45 -5.26 5.73
C LYS A 72 -4.17 -4.94 7.20
N ALA A 73 -3.63 -5.88 7.97
CA ALA A 73 -3.30 -5.65 9.37
C ALA A 73 -2.20 -4.58 9.51
N GLU A 74 -1.12 -4.69 8.73
CA GLU A 74 -0.05 -3.69 8.75
C GLU A 74 -0.51 -2.33 8.18
N MET A 75 -1.31 -2.35 7.12
CA MET A 75 -1.88 -1.14 6.52
C MET A 75 -2.94 -0.50 7.40
N ALA A 76 -3.69 -1.23 8.23
CA ALA A 76 -4.68 -0.64 9.12
C ALA A 76 -4.02 0.30 10.14
N ASP A 77 -2.90 -0.11 10.72
CA ASP A 77 -2.14 0.70 11.67
C ASP A 77 -1.49 1.92 11.00
N LYS A 78 -0.88 1.73 9.82
CA LYS A 78 -0.34 2.84 9.02
C LYS A 78 -1.43 3.81 8.55
N ALA A 79 -2.56 3.28 8.08
CA ALA A 79 -3.69 4.06 7.58
C ALA A 79 -4.39 4.85 8.67
N LYS A 80 -4.42 4.36 9.92
CA LYS A 80 -4.97 5.12 11.05
C LYS A 80 -4.15 6.38 11.33
N ASN A 81 -2.83 6.24 11.42
CA ASN A 81 -1.94 7.37 11.70
C ASN A 81 -1.88 8.35 10.53
N VAL A 82 -1.75 7.85 9.29
CA VAL A 82 -1.79 8.68 8.09
C VAL A 82 -3.17 9.33 7.93
N GLY A 83 -4.25 8.58 8.14
CA GLY A 83 -5.63 9.06 8.04
C GLY A 83 -5.94 10.15 9.06
N PHE A 84 -5.45 10.02 10.29
CA PHE A 84 -5.59 11.07 11.31
C PHE A 84 -4.81 12.33 10.94
N GLY A 85 -3.59 12.17 10.41
CA GLY A 85 -2.79 13.29 9.90
C GLY A 85 -3.48 14.02 8.74
N VAL A 86 -4.02 13.27 7.77
CA VAL A 86 -4.78 13.84 6.64
C VAL A 86 -6.04 14.54 7.14
N ALA A 87 -6.80 13.94 8.05
CA ALA A 87 -8.00 14.56 8.62
C ALA A 87 -7.69 15.87 9.34
N LEU A 88 -6.65 15.90 10.17
CA LEU A 88 -6.18 17.13 10.82
C LEU A 88 -5.75 18.18 9.80
N PHE A 89 -5.05 17.78 8.72
CA PHE A 89 -4.61 18.70 7.68
C PHE A 89 -5.78 19.33 6.92
N VAL A 90 -6.84 18.56 6.65
CA VAL A 90 -8.08 19.10 6.05
C VAL A 90 -8.73 20.12 6.99
N VAL A 91 -8.89 19.79 8.27
CA VAL A 91 -9.48 20.72 9.26
C VAL A 91 -8.62 21.99 9.38
N ALA A 92 -7.31 21.85 9.49
CA ALA A 92 -6.38 22.97 9.54
C ALA A 92 -6.46 23.82 8.27
N GLY A 93 -6.57 23.20 7.08
CA GLY A 93 -6.72 23.90 5.81
C GLY A 93 -8.02 24.72 5.74
N VAL A 94 -9.14 24.16 6.19
CA VAL A 94 -10.43 24.87 6.26
C VAL A 94 -10.36 26.04 7.24
N LEU A 95 -9.79 25.84 8.44
CA LEU A 95 -9.61 26.92 9.40
C LEU A 95 -8.67 28.02 8.88
N ALA A 96 -7.56 27.64 8.24
CA ALA A 96 -6.63 28.58 7.62
C ALA A 96 -7.31 29.38 6.50
N PHE A 97 -8.21 28.76 5.72
CA PHE A 97 -8.99 29.45 4.69
C PHE A 97 -9.89 30.54 5.30
N PHE A 98 -10.66 30.23 6.35
CA PHE A 98 -11.47 31.23 7.03
C PHE A 98 -10.63 32.32 7.71
N ALA A 99 -9.54 31.93 8.39
CA ALA A 99 -8.62 32.88 9.02
C ALA A 99 -8.01 33.85 8.00
N THR A 100 -7.66 33.37 6.80
CA THR A 100 -7.19 34.22 5.71
C THR A 100 -8.25 35.24 5.29
N GLY A 101 -9.52 34.83 5.20
CA GLY A 101 -10.64 35.76 4.92
C GLY A 101 -10.79 36.85 5.98
N VAL A 102 -10.69 36.50 7.26
CA VAL A 102 -10.71 37.48 8.37
C VAL A 102 -9.51 38.43 8.29
N LEU A 103 -8.31 37.92 8.03
CA LEU A 103 -7.12 38.75 7.86
C LEU A 103 -7.23 39.72 6.68
N VAL A 104 -7.80 39.26 5.56
CA VAL A 104 -8.08 40.13 4.40
C VAL A 104 -9.08 41.22 4.78
N ALA A 105 -10.16 40.89 5.49
CA ALA A 105 -11.13 41.88 5.95
C ALA A 105 -10.50 42.91 6.89
N VAL A 106 -9.70 42.46 7.86
CA VAL A 106 -8.95 43.33 8.78
C VAL A 106 -7.98 44.22 8.00
N ALA A 107 -7.26 43.70 7.01
CA ALA A 107 -6.36 44.49 6.17
C ALA A 107 -7.12 45.58 5.40
N VAL A 108 -8.26 45.24 4.79
CA VAL A 108 -9.11 46.22 4.08
C VAL A 108 -9.60 47.30 5.04
N ILE A 109 -10.10 46.93 6.22
CA ILE A 109 -10.58 47.89 7.22
C ILE A 109 -9.43 48.79 7.71
N ALA A 110 -8.26 48.22 7.98
CA ALA A 110 -7.09 48.97 8.41
C ALA A 110 -6.61 49.97 7.36
N LEU A 111 -6.56 49.57 6.08
CA LEU A 111 -6.25 50.49 4.97
C LEU A 111 -7.35 51.54 4.77
N ALA A 112 -8.61 51.18 5.01
CA ALA A 112 -9.73 52.11 4.87
C ALA A 112 -9.69 53.27 5.88
N LEU A 113 -8.84 53.21 6.92
CA LEU A 113 -8.58 54.33 7.82
C LEU A 113 -7.85 55.50 7.15
N VAL A 114 -7.15 55.25 6.04
CA VAL A 114 -6.34 56.26 5.34
C VAL A 114 -6.75 56.48 3.88
N LEU A 115 -7.54 55.60 3.27
CA LEU A 115 -8.05 55.75 1.91
C LEU A 115 -9.48 55.18 1.75
N PRO A 116 -10.22 55.54 0.67
CA PRO A 116 -11.59 55.07 0.47
C PRO A 116 -11.70 53.54 0.44
N LEU A 117 -12.79 53.00 1.00
CA LEU A 117 -12.99 51.56 1.15
C LEU A 117 -12.86 50.77 -0.16
N TRP A 118 -13.34 51.34 -1.28
CA TRP A 118 -13.26 50.71 -2.59
C TRP A 118 -11.80 50.58 -3.10
N LEU A 119 -10.96 51.58 -2.83
CA LEU A 119 -9.53 51.57 -3.16
C LEU A 119 -8.75 50.60 -2.27
N ALA A 120 -9.04 50.60 -0.96
CA ALA A 120 -8.45 49.66 -0.01
C ALA A 120 -8.71 48.20 -0.43
N GLY A 121 -9.96 47.88 -0.78
CA GLY A 121 -10.34 46.56 -1.26
C GLY A 121 -9.58 46.14 -2.52
N LEU A 122 -9.46 47.02 -3.51
CA LEU A 122 -8.71 46.76 -4.75
C LEU A 122 -7.22 46.49 -4.51
N LEU A 123 -6.57 47.27 -3.65
CA LEU A 123 -5.15 47.09 -3.32
C LEU A 123 -4.89 45.76 -2.62
N VAL A 124 -5.72 45.41 -1.63
CA VAL A 124 -5.57 44.13 -0.92
C VAL A 124 -5.86 42.95 -1.85
N ALA A 125 -6.87 43.05 -2.72
CA ALA A 125 -7.16 42.02 -3.73
C ALA A 125 -5.99 41.82 -4.70
N LEU A 126 -5.37 42.91 -5.17
CA LEU A 126 -4.20 42.84 -6.04
C LEU A 126 -3.01 42.19 -5.34
N ALA A 127 -2.74 42.55 -4.08
CA ALA A 127 -1.69 41.94 -3.28
C ALA A 127 -1.92 40.43 -3.09
N MET A 128 -3.16 40.01 -2.80
CA MET A 128 -3.52 38.59 -2.70
C MET A 128 -3.34 37.84 -4.03
N LEU A 129 -3.69 38.45 -5.16
CA LEU A 129 -3.47 37.83 -6.48
C LEU A 129 -1.99 37.60 -6.76
N LEU A 130 -1.12 38.55 -6.40
CA LEU A 130 0.33 38.39 -6.56
C LEU A 130 0.85 37.23 -5.71
N ILE A 131 0.43 37.15 -4.44
CA ILE A 131 0.79 36.05 -3.54
C ILE A 131 0.28 34.71 -4.09
N ALA A 132 -0.98 34.65 -4.51
CA ALA A 132 -1.59 33.46 -5.10
C ALA A 132 -0.86 33.00 -6.37
N PHE A 133 -0.47 33.95 -7.23
CA PHE A 133 0.31 33.67 -8.44
C PHE A 133 1.68 33.06 -8.11
N LEU A 134 2.40 33.64 -7.15
CA LEU A 134 3.69 33.12 -6.67
C LEU A 134 3.55 31.71 -6.08
N LEU A 135 2.54 31.50 -5.23
CA LEU A 135 2.26 30.18 -4.64
C LEU A 135 1.85 29.16 -5.70
N ALA A 136 1.08 29.55 -6.71
CA ALA A 136 0.72 28.67 -7.82
C ALA A 136 1.94 28.26 -8.65
N LEU A 137 2.90 29.18 -8.89
CA LEU A 137 4.16 28.85 -9.57
C LEU A 137 5.02 27.88 -8.75
N LEU A 138 5.18 28.14 -7.45
CA LEU A 138 5.91 27.24 -6.55
C LEU A 138 5.22 25.86 -6.47
N GLY A 139 3.90 25.84 -6.30
CA GLY A 139 3.10 24.63 -6.26
C GLY A 139 3.24 23.83 -7.55
N ARG A 140 3.14 24.48 -8.71
CA ARG A 140 3.36 23.86 -10.02
C ARG A 140 4.74 23.22 -10.12
N ASN A 141 5.79 23.89 -9.64
CA ASN A 141 7.15 23.33 -9.66
C ASN A 141 7.29 22.13 -8.73
N ARG A 142 6.66 22.16 -7.56
CA ARG A 142 6.66 21.03 -6.60
C ARG A 142 5.87 19.83 -7.12
N VAL A 143 4.70 20.06 -7.71
CA VAL A 143 3.93 19.00 -8.37
C VAL A 143 4.73 18.42 -9.52
N LYS A 144 5.29 19.26 -10.41
CA LYS A 144 6.15 18.79 -11.50
C LYS A 144 7.34 17.98 -11.02
N ALA A 145 7.99 18.35 -9.91
CA ALA A 145 9.09 17.58 -9.35
C ALA A 145 8.63 16.24 -8.74
N GLY A 146 7.46 16.22 -8.09
CA GLY A 146 6.90 15.00 -7.51
C GLY A 146 6.26 14.06 -8.54
N THR A 147 5.82 14.59 -9.69
CA THR A 147 5.25 13.83 -10.82
C THR A 147 6.23 13.65 -11.97
N ALA A 148 7.46 14.16 -11.85
CA ALA A 148 8.57 13.81 -12.73
C ALA A 148 9.01 12.38 -12.39
N THR A 149 8.11 11.44 -12.65
CA THR A 149 8.46 10.05 -12.92
C THR A 149 9.44 10.12 -14.06
N ASP A 150 10.71 9.78 -13.80
CA ASP A 150 11.74 9.67 -14.82
C ASP A 150 11.18 8.91 -16.03
N PRO A 151 10.83 9.60 -17.15
CA PRO A 151 10.22 8.95 -18.30
C PRO A 151 11.19 7.97 -18.95
N ASN A 152 12.49 8.21 -18.74
CA ASN A 152 13.56 7.35 -19.24
C ASN A 152 13.74 6.14 -18.33
N GLY A 153 13.64 6.30 -17.01
CA GLY A 153 13.80 5.22 -16.02
C GLY A 153 12.61 4.27 -15.91
N LEU A 154 11.37 4.78 -15.86
CA LEU A 154 10.17 3.93 -15.73
C LEU A 154 9.85 3.19 -17.04
N THR A 155 10.01 3.85 -18.18
CA THR A 155 9.77 3.19 -19.47
C THR A 155 10.89 2.22 -19.83
N ALA A 156 12.16 2.54 -19.48
CA ALA A 156 13.27 1.61 -19.69
C ALA A 156 13.23 0.40 -18.76
N SER A 157 12.80 0.55 -17.49
CA SER A 157 12.61 -0.59 -16.58
C SER A 157 11.46 -1.49 -17.04
N ILE A 158 10.32 -0.92 -17.46
CA ILE A 158 9.21 -1.71 -18.02
C ILE A 158 9.60 -2.39 -19.34
N ARG A 159 10.36 -1.73 -20.22
CA ARG A 159 10.87 -2.37 -21.45
C ARG A 159 11.87 -3.47 -21.14
N ARG A 160 12.82 -3.24 -20.23
CA ARG A 160 13.82 -4.24 -19.82
C ARG A 160 13.15 -5.48 -19.22
N ASP A 161 12.13 -5.29 -18.37
CA ASP A 161 11.37 -6.42 -17.82
C ASP A 161 10.61 -7.18 -18.92
N VAL A 162 10.00 -6.48 -19.88
CA VAL A 162 9.32 -7.10 -21.02
C VAL A 162 10.30 -7.83 -21.95
N ASP A 163 11.50 -7.29 -22.17
CA ASP A 163 12.52 -7.90 -23.01
C ASP A 163 13.14 -9.13 -22.34
N VAL A 164 13.26 -9.13 -21.01
CA VAL A 164 13.62 -10.29 -20.19
C VAL A 164 12.56 -11.39 -20.31
N PHE A 165 11.27 -11.04 -20.25
CA PHE A 165 10.19 -12.01 -20.46
C PHE A 165 10.09 -12.51 -21.91
N LYS A 166 10.53 -11.70 -22.89
CA LYS A 166 10.58 -12.07 -24.31
C LYS A 166 11.88 -12.78 -24.70
N GLY A 167 12.85 -12.91 -23.78
CA GLY A 167 14.11 -13.61 -24.02
C GLY A 167 15.08 -12.88 -24.95
N VAL A 168 14.96 -11.55 -25.08
CA VAL A 168 15.78 -10.71 -25.99
C VAL A 168 16.85 -9.90 -25.23
N GLY A 169 17.16 -10.26 -23.99
CA GLY A 169 18.18 -9.56 -23.20
C GLY A 169 19.59 -9.87 -23.71
N ASP A 170 20.29 -8.84 -24.20
CA ASP A 170 21.74 -8.92 -24.45
C ASP A 170 22.46 -9.14 -23.12
N TYR A 171 23.00 -10.34 -22.93
CA TYR A 171 23.91 -10.64 -21.84
C TYR A 171 25.30 -10.19 -22.27
N GLU A 172 25.71 -8.99 -21.87
CA GLU A 172 27.13 -8.66 -21.89
C GLU A 172 27.81 -9.47 -20.78
N HIS A 173 28.71 -10.37 -21.20
CA HIS A 173 29.62 -11.14 -20.33
C HIS A 173 30.91 -10.37 -20.08
#